data_AF-A0A1Q7UGS1-F1
#
_entry.id   AF-A0A1Q7UGS1-F1
#
_cell.length_a   1.000
_cell.length_b   1.000
_cell.length_c   1.000
_cell.angle_alpha   90.00
_cell.angle_beta   90.00
_cell.angle_gamma   90.00
#
_symmetry.space_group_name_H-M   'P 1'
#
loop_
_entity.id
_entity.type
_entity.pdbx_description
1 polymer ?
#
loop_
_entity_poly.entity_id
_entity_poly.type
_entity_poly.pdbx_seq_one_letter_code
_entity_poly.pdbx_strand_id
1 'polypeptide(L)' 'MDRRTNARQAWYLAFYEIEGVGGDFPERYHAAVQAVTAADLMRVAQRYLGAPTIVILRPPAGR' A
#
# COMPACT_ATOMS: atom_id res chain seq x y z
N MET A 1 13.10 -9.81 -4.93
CA MET A 1 13.62 -9.15 -6.15
C MET A 1 13.59 -7.63 -6.09
N ASP A 2 12.73 -7.03 -5.26
CA ASP A 2 12.38 -5.60 -5.37
C ASP A 2 13.38 -4.56 -4.84
N ARG A 3 14.55 -4.93 -4.30
CA ARG A 3 15.58 -3.98 -3.83
C ARG A 3 17.02 -4.38 -4.20
N ARG A 4 17.17 -5.17 -5.26
CA ARG A 4 18.47 -5.71 -5.70
C ARG A 4 19.16 -4.85 -6.77
N THR A 5 18.53 -3.78 -7.24
CA THR A 5 19.10 -2.88 -8.25
C THR A 5 19.33 -1.49 -7.66
N ASN A 6 20.44 -0.85 -8.05
CA ASN A 6 20.80 0.50 -7.58
C ASN A 6 19.69 1.51 -7.92
N ALA A 7 19.11 1.41 -9.11
CA ALA A 7 18.00 2.27 -9.53
C ALA A 7 16.80 2.17 -8.56
N ARG A 8 16.49 0.96 -8.09
CA ARG A 8 15.35 0.78 -7.18
C ARG A 8 15.67 1.23 -5.76
N GLN A 9 16.90 1.03 -5.30
CA GLN A 9 17.35 1.56 -4.01
C GLN A 9 17.31 3.09 -4.00
N ALA A 10 17.83 3.75 -5.04
CA ALA A 10 17.79 5.20 -5.19
C ALA A 10 16.36 5.75 -5.22
N TRP A 11 15.45 5.07 -5.93
CA TRP A 11 14.04 5.46 -5.96
C TRP A 11 13.41 5.44 -4.57
N TYR A 12 13.62 4.37 -3.79
CA TYR A 12 13.05 4.27 -2.44
C TYR A 12 13.62 5.31 -1.48
N LEU A 13 14.94 5.54 -1.52
CA LEU A 13 15.57 6.57 -0.68
C LEU A 13 14.97 7.95 -0.97
N ALA A 14 14.85 8.34 -2.24
CA ALA A 14 14.23 9.61 -2.62
C ALA A 14 12.75 9.66 -2.21
N PHE A 15 12.00 8.58 -2.44
CA PHE A 15 10.59 8.49 -2.09
C PHE A 15 10.35 8.69 -0.57
N TYR A 16 11.13 8.02 0.28
CA TYR A 16 10.95 8.15 1.74
C TYR A 16 11.31 9.54 2.28
N GLU A 17 12.29 10.21 1.66
CA GLU A 17 12.59 11.60 1.98
C GLU A 17 11.47 12.56 1.52
N ILE A 18 10.94 12.38 0.32
CA ILE A 18 9.83 13.20 -0.21
C ILE A 18 8.58 13.06 0.67
N GLU A 19 8.24 11.84 1.08
CA GLU A 19 7.09 11.58 1.95
C GLU A 19 7.35 11.95 3.42
N GLY A 20 8.57 12.36 3.78
CA GLY A 20 8.94 12.79 5.13
C GLY A 20 8.90 11.66 6.18
N VAL A 21 9.00 10.40 5.75
CA VAL A 21 8.87 9.22 6.63
C VAL A 21 10.19 8.73 7.21
N GLY A 22 11.31 9.21 6.63
CA GLY A 22 12.68 8.92 7.06
C GLY A 22 13.28 7.67 6.42
N GLY A 23 14.61 7.61 6.38
CA GLY A 23 15.36 6.51 5.77
C GLY A 23 15.23 5.15 6.45
N ASP A 24 14.79 5.12 7.72
CA ASP A 24 14.52 3.89 8.51
C ASP A 24 13.11 3.33 8.31
N PHE A 25 12.31 3.98 7.46
CA PHE A 25 10.95 3.56 7.15
C PHE A 25 10.85 2.13 6.62
N PRO A 26 11.78 1.59 5.79
CA PRO A 26 11.72 0.21 5.35
C PRO A 26 11.67 -0.81 6.49
N GLU A 27 12.52 -0.64 7.49
CA GLU A 27 12.65 -1.53 8.63
C GLU A 27 11.40 -1.42 9.52
N ARG A 28 10.94 -0.19 9.78
CA ARG A 28 9.71 0.09 10.52
C ARG A 28 8.47 -0.47 9.83
N TYR A 29 8.37 -0.31 8.52
CA TYR A 29 7.30 -0.87 7.71
C TYR A 29 7.29 -2.39 7.79
N HIS A 30 8.45 -3.03 7.63
CA HIS A 30 8.55 -4.48 7.76
C HIS A 30 8.10 -4.96 9.15
N ALA A 31 8.60 -4.34 10.22
CA ALA A 31 8.21 -4.67 11.59
C ALA A 31 6.70 -4.47 11.82
N ALA A 32 6.13 -3.38 11.32
CA ALA A 32 4.71 -3.09 11.44
C ALA A 32 3.83 -4.13 10.72
N VAL A 33 4.23 -4.57 9.51
CA VAL A 33 3.53 -5.63 8.78
C VAL A 33 3.58 -6.96 9.53
N GLN A 34 4.73 -7.32 10.10
CA GLN A 34 4.86 -8.55 10.90
C GLN A 34 4.03 -8.52 12.18
N ALA A 35 3.74 -7.34 12.72
CA ALA A 35 2.95 -7.17 13.94
C ALA A 35 1.43 -7.15 13.70
N VAL A 36 0.96 -7.25 12.45
CA VAL A 36 -0.47 -7.19 12.12
C VAL A 36 -1.21 -8.38 12.74
N THR A 37 -2.32 -8.09 13.42
CA THR A 37 -3.19 -9.11 14.02
C THR A 37 -4.46 -9.35 13.20
N ALA A 38 -5.13 -10.48 13.46
CA ALA A 38 -6.46 -10.73 12.88
C ALA A 38 -7.50 -9.67 13.29
N ALA A 39 -7.40 -9.12 14.51
CA ALA A 39 -8.28 -8.06 14.99
C ALA A 39 -8.07 -6.76 14.20
N ASP A 40 -6.81 -6.42 13.87
CA ASP A 40 -6.51 -5.27 13.01
C ASP A 40 -7.11 -5.44 11.61
N LEU A 41 -7.02 -6.64 11.04
CA LEU A 41 -7.62 -6.95 9.75
C LEU A 41 -9.14 -6.76 9.78
N MET A 42 -9.82 -7.29 10.81
CA MET A 42 -11.27 -7.15 10.94
C MET A 42 -11.69 -5.68 11.12
N ARG A 43 -10.94 -4.91 11.93
CA ARG A 43 -11.19 -3.47 12.11
C ARG A 43 -11.05 -2.69 10.80
N VAL A 44 -10.02 -2.97 10.01
CA VAL A 44 -9.77 -2.32 8.70
C VAL A 44 -10.83 -2.75 7.67
N ALA A 45 -11.20 -4.03 7.63
CA ALA A 45 -12.26 -4.53 6.77
C ALA A 45 -13.59 -3.81 7.04
N GLN A 46 -13.97 -3.67 8.31
CA GLN A 46 -15.19 -2.94 8.67
C GLN A 46 -15.16 -1.48 8.22
N ARG A 47 -13.98 -0.82 8.26
CA ARG A 47 -13.82 0.58 7.88
C ARG A 47 -13.91 0.81 6.38
N TYR A 48 -13.24 -0.02 5.58
CA TYR A 48 -13.06 0.24 4.15
C TYR A 48 -14.00 -0.58 3.26
N LEU A 49 -14.49 -1.72 3.75
CA LEU A 49 -15.35 -2.62 2.97
C LEU A 49 -16.84 -2.52 3.34
N GLY A 50 -17.19 -1.73 4.35
CA GLY A 50 -18.59 -1.62 4.82
C GLY A 50 -19.53 -0.93 3.84
N ALA A 51 -19.04 0.03 3.04
CA ALA A 51 -19.84 0.77 2.05
C ALA A 51 -18.97 1.18 0.85
N PRO A 52 -18.64 0.25 -0.06
CA PRO A 52 -17.77 0.55 -1.19
C PRO A 52 -18.52 1.31 -2.28
N THR A 53 -17.80 2.21 -2.97
CA THR A 53 -18.25 2.74 -4.26
C THR A 53 -17.98 1.70 -5.34
N ILE A 54 -19.03 1.22 -6.01
CA ILE A 54 -18.94 0.21 -7.06
C ILE A 54 -19.12 0.88 -8.43
N VAL A 55 -18.12 0.71 -9.31
CA VAL A 55 -18.18 1.18 -10.70
C VAL A 55 -18.33 -0.03 -11.62
N ILE A 56 -19.40 -0.07 -12.40
CA ILE A 56 -19.64 -1.12 -13.40
C ILE A 56 -19.56 -0.48 -14.79
N LEU A 57 -18.51 -0.83 -15.54
CA LEU A 57 -18.35 -0.40 -16.91
C LEU A 57 -18.92 -1.48 -17.85
N ARG A 58 -19.79 -1.06 -18.78
CA ARG A 58 -20.29 -1.93 -19.85
C ARG A 58 -19.91 -1.32 -21.20
N PRO A 59 -19.69 -2.14 -22.24
CA PRO A 59 -19.60 -1.64 -23.61
C PRO A 59 -20.82 -0.78 -23.94
N PRO A 60 -20.69 0.25 -24.80
CA PRO A 60 -21.85 0.99 -25.28
C PRO A 60 -22.82 0.01 -25.95
N ALA A 61 -24.13 0.19 -25.72
CA ALA A 61 -25.14 -0.58 -26.43
C ALA A 61 -24.93 -0.36 -27.93
N GLY A 62 -24.75 -1.45 -28.68
CA GLY A 62 -24.58 -1.39 -30.13
C GLY A 62 -25.73 -0.63 -30.79
N ARG A 63 -25.45 0.06 -31.90
CA ARG A 63 -26.48 0.67 -32.74
C ARG A 63 -27.44 -0.38 -33.28
#